data_AF-A0A3B8X4A5-F1
#
_entry.id   AF-A0A3B8X4A5-F1
#
_cell.length_a   1.000
_cell.length_b   1.000
_cell.length_c   1.000
_cell.angle_alpha   90.00
_cell.angle_beta   90.00
_cell.angle_gamma   90.00
#
_symmetry.space_group_name_H-M   'P 1'
#
loop_
_entity.id
_entity.type
_entity.pdbx_description
1 polymer ?
#
loop_
_entity_poly.entity_id
_entity_poly.type
_entity_poly.pdbx_seq_one_letter_code
_entity_poly.pdbx_strand_id
1 'polypeptide(L)'
;MLNPDILSAIPEAFQPLAGMLKEMNVENDVYGGNSFEIITCGRRKRELLLEDIRKAKSFIHIEYFRFGNDKAGREVRNLLIQKAREGVEVRFLNNNWSGVVAIPNSYWEPLIRAGAEIIPFTHIKHGIGKWLYRIFHQQHRKVVVIDGQVAYTGGMNLNDNYFFKWRDTHLRMTGPIVPALNESFMDSWRASGGRFSYPPEHYRPEPVVQDAPFTGKTVQLVSDSPETQTSAMLETYEWVLDHARDYVYIQTPYFVPPPSFIGSLTSAARRGVDVRVMLPMEVDTPFFGTCNRSYYTECLRAGVRILERGGEFIHSKTLVSDDAFSIIGASNLDWRSFHVNYEINTLIYDRETALYNKTVFEEDRELVKEWQLKEWLRGRKWYHAAISWFVHRVYRLL
;
A
#
# COMPACT_ATOMS: atom_id res chain seq x y z
N MET A 1 -3.76 21.61 -14.86
CA MET A 1 -4.14 22.42 -13.68
C MET A 1 -5.30 21.76 -12.95
N LEU A 2 -5.27 21.79 -11.62
CA LEU A 2 -6.35 21.27 -10.76
C LEU A 2 -7.59 22.16 -10.85
N ASN A 3 -8.77 21.58 -10.63
CA ASN A 3 -10.01 22.34 -10.49
C ASN A 3 -9.87 23.30 -9.27
N PRO A 4 -10.22 24.60 -9.39
CA PRO A 4 -10.13 25.57 -8.29
C PRO A 4 -10.79 25.11 -6.99
N ASP A 5 -11.94 24.45 -7.07
CA ASP A 5 -12.67 23.96 -5.91
C ASP A 5 -11.87 22.86 -5.19
N ILE A 6 -11.27 21.93 -5.95
CA ILE A 6 -10.41 20.87 -5.42
C ILE A 6 -9.14 21.47 -4.82
N LEU A 7 -8.52 22.44 -5.51
CA LEU A 7 -7.31 23.09 -5.04
C LEU A 7 -7.53 23.79 -3.69
N SER A 8 -8.68 24.45 -3.51
CA SER A 8 -9.04 25.11 -2.26
C SER A 8 -9.24 24.15 -1.08
N ALA A 9 -9.55 22.88 -1.37
CA ALA A 9 -9.72 21.83 -0.38
C ALA A 9 -8.40 21.14 0.03
N ILE A 10 -7.29 21.45 -0.64
CA ILE A 10 -5.95 20.96 -0.30
C ILE A 10 -5.26 22.01 0.58
N PRO A 11 -4.67 21.64 1.73
CA PRO A 11 -3.89 22.58 2.54
C PRO A 11 -2.81 23.25 1.68
N GLU A 12 -2.69 24.58 1.77
CA GLU A 12 -1.85 25.40 0.89
C GLU A 12 -0.42 24.86 0.75
N ALA A 13 0.16 24.39 1.85
CA ALA A 13 1.49 23.79 1.87
C ALA A 13 1.64 22.62 0.88
N PHE A 14 0.59 21.79 0.69
CA PHE A 14 0.62 20.58 -0.14
C PHE A 14 0.06 20.78 -1.56
N GLN A 15 -0.44 21.97 -1.91
CA GLN A 15 -0.92 22.25 -3.27
C GLN A 15 0.16 22.05 -4.36
N PRO A 16 1.44 22.45 -4.15
CA PRO A 16 2.49 22.19 -5.13
C PRO A 16 2.74 20.69 -5.36
N LEU A 17 2.71 19.88 -4.29
CA LEU A 17 2.85 18.43 -4.38
C LEU A 17 1.73 17.82 -5.23
N ALA A 18 0.47 18.16 -4.91
CA ALA A 18 -0.68 17.62 -5.62
C ALA A 18 -0.66 17.98 -7.12
N GLY A 19 -0.26 19.21 -7.44
CA GLY A 19 -0.08 19.68 -8.81
C GLY A 19 1.02 18.91 -9.56
N MET A 20 2.21 18.79 -8.94
CA MET A 20 3.34 18.05 -9.50
C MET A 20 2.96 16.60 -9.82
N LEU A 21 2.37 15.88 -8.87
CA LEU A 21 2.01 14.47 -9.04
C LEU A 21 0.99 14.25 -10.17
N LYS A 22 0.02 15.17 -10.32
CA LYS A 22 -0.96 15.14 -11.42
C LYS A 22 -0.30 15.35 -12.79
N GLU A 23 0.76 16.15 -12.86
CA GLU A 23 1.50 16.37 -14.11
C GLU A 23 2.39 15.17 -14.48
N MET A 24 2.87 14.41 -13.48
CA MET A 24 3.68 13.21 -13.72
C MET A 24 2.90 12.07 -14.36
N ASN A 25 1.64 11.87 -13.95
CA ASN A 25 0.79 10.82 -14.51
C ASN A 25 -0.68 11.26 -14.44
N VAL A 26 -1.41 11.10 -15.55
CA VAL A 26 -2.83 11.42 -15.64
C VAL A 26 -3.68 10.60 -14.67
N GLU A 27 -3.21 9.42 -14.27
CA GLU A 27 -3.86 8.55 -13.27
C GLU A 27 -3.72 9.11 -11.84
N ASN A 28 -2.79 10.03 -11.60
CA ASN A 28 -2.55 10.63 -10.28
C ASN A 28 -3.47 11.83 -10.02
N ASP A 29 -4.76 11.70 -10.32
CA ASP A 29 -5.71 12.81 -10.12
C ASP A 29 -6.14 12.97 -8.65
N VAL A 30 -6.64 14.17 -8.34
CA VAL A 30 -7.15 14.53 -7.03
C VAL A 30 -8.67 14.47 -7.07
N TYR A 31 -9.25 13.82 -6.05
CA TYR A 31 -10.67 13.59 -5.90
C TYR A 31 -11.15 14.23 -4.60
N GLY A 32 -12.07 15.19 -4.69
CA GLY A 32 -12.79 15.74 -3.54
C GLY A 32 -14.04 14.92 -3.19
N GLY A 33 -14.61 15.13 -2.00
CA GLY A 33 -15.93 14.59 -1.66
C GLY A 33 -15.98 13.09 -1.34
N ASN A 34 -14.85 12.49 -0.95
CA ASN A 34 -14.78 11.05 -0.66
C ASN A 34 -15.17 10.73 0.78
N SER A 35 -15.68 9.52 0.99
CA SER A 35 -15.89 8.96 2.32
C SER A 35 -15.10 7.68 2.51
N PHE A 36 -14.45 7.52 3.67
CA PHE A 36 -13.68 6.32 3.97
C PHE A 36 -13.58 5.99 5.47
N GLU A 37 -13.27 4.72 5.74
CA GLU A 37 -12.84 4.23 7.06
C GLU A 37 -11.35 3.84 7.00
N ILE A 38 -10.56 4.35 7.94
CA ILE A 38 -9.18 3.90 8.17
C ILE A 38 -9.20 2.69 9.09
N ILE A 39 -8.90 1.53 8.52
CA ILE A 39 -8.98 0.24 9.18
C ILE A 39 -7.60 -0.13 9.70
N THR A 40 -7.46 -0.23 11.01
CA THR A 40 -6.20 -0.58 11.71
C THR A 40 -6.15 -2.04 12.17
N CYS A 41 -7.27 -2.77 12.08
CA CYS A 41 -7.40 -4.16 12.51
C CYS A 41 -7.88 -5.06 11.39
N GLY A 42 -7.20 -6.20 11.20
CA GLY A 42 -7.56 -7.21 10.21
C GLY A 42 -8.95 -7.82 10.38
N ARG A 43 -9.43 -7.95 11.62
CA ARG A 43 -10.79 -8.45 11.91
C ARG A 43 -11.86 -7.50 11.34
N ARG A 44 -11.69 -6.19 11.54
CA ARG A 44 -12.57 -5.17 11.00
C ARG A 44 -12.55 -5.16 9.47
N LYS A 45 -11.37 -5.28 8.84
CA LYS A 45 -11.26 -5.44 7.38
C LYS A 45 -12.07 -6.65 6.90
N ARG A 46 -11.90 -7.80 7.53
CA ARG A 46 -12.62 -9.04 7.15
C ARG A 46 -14.12 -8.84 7.24
N GLU A 47 -14.61 -8.30 8.35
CA GLU A 47 -16.05 -8.08 8.58
C GLU A 47 -16.66 -7.21 7.49
N LEU A 48 -16.07 -6.03 7.25
CA LEU A 48 -16.52 -5.10 6.22
C LEU A 48 -16.47 -5.72 4.83
N LEU A 49 -15.35 -6.35 4.46
CA LEU A 49 -15.17 -6.93 3.13
C LEU A 49 -16.20 -8.03 2.85
N LEU A 50 -16.45 -8.91 3.82
CA LEU A 50 -17.46 -9.96 3.66
C LEU A 50 -18.87 -9.38 3.62
N GLU A 51 -19.16 -8.32 4.37
CA GLU A 51 -20.45 -7.63 4.30
C GLU A 51 -20.69 -7.01 2.92
N ASP A 52 -19.71 -6.29 2.37
CA ASP A 52 -19.86 -5.65 1.06
C ASP A 52 -19.91 -6.67 -0.07
N ILE A 53 -19.13 -7.76 -0.02
CA ILE A 53 -19.23 -8.85 -1.01
C ILE A 53 -20.63 -9.48 -0.97
N ARG A 54 -21.23 -9.69 0.21
CA ARG A 54 -22.60 -10.22 0.31
C ARG A 54 -23.60 -9.31 -0.41
N LYS A 55 -23.44 -7.99 -0.27
CA LYS A 55 -24.31 -6.97 -0.87
C LYS A 55 -24.10 -6.78 -2.38
N ALA A 56 -22.99 -7.26 -2.94
CA ALA A 56 -22.65 -7.07 -4.34
C ALA A 56 -23.75 -7.55 -5.30
N LYS A 57 -24.00 -6.82 -6.38
CA LYS A 57 -25.10 -7.10 -7.34
C LYS A 57 -24.66 -7.19 -8.79
N SER A 58 -23.54 -6.59 -9.16
CA SER A 58 -23.12 -6.44 -10.54
C SER A 58 -21.76 -7.08 -10.78
N PHE A 59 -20.71 -6.61 -10.11
CA PHE A 59 -19.38 -7.15 -10.29
C PHE A 59 -18.48 -6.99 -9.07
N ILE A 60 -17.47 -7.84 -8.98
CA ILE A 60 -16.42 -7.80 -7.97
C ILE A 60 -15.08 -7.97 -8.70
N HIS A 61 -14.24 -6.95 -8.62
CA HIS A 61 -12.89 -6.92 -9.16
C HIS A 61 -11.88 -7.01 -8.01
N ILE A 62 -10.96 -7.97 -8.08
CA ILE A 62 -10.02 -8.25 -6.99
C ILE A 62 -8.61 -8.38 -7.55
N GLU A 63 -7.69 -7.59 -7.01
CA GLU A 63 -6.26 -7.71 -7.24
C GLU A 63 -5.53 -7.73 -5.89
N TYR A 64 -4.70 -8.74 -5.68
CA TYR A 64 -3.88 -8.85 -4.48
C TYR A 64 -2.50 -9.39 -4.79
N PHE A 65 -1.52 -8.82 -4.09
CA PHE A 65 -0.21 -9.43 -3.94
C PHE A 65 -0.31 -10.84 -3.35
N ARG A 66 -0.82 -10.99 -2.12
CA ARG A 66 -0.96 -12.30 -1.45
C ARG A 66 -2.42 -12.64 -1.13
N PHE A 67 -2.80 -13.85 -1.52
CA PHE A 67 -4.06 -14.50 -1.13
C PHE A 67 -3.75 -15.84 -0.45
N GLY A 68 -4.46 -16.18 0.63
CA GLY A 68 -4.19 -17.39 1.42
C GLY A 68 -5.11 -18.56 1.06
N ASN A 69 -4.57 -19.77 0.95
CA ASN A 69 -5.38 -20.99 1.08
C ASN A 69 -5.51 -21.40 2.55
N ASP A 70 -6.04 -20.50 3.36
CA ASP A 70 -6.25 -20.67 4.79
C ASP A 70 -7.72 -20.43 5.15
N LYS A 71 -8.05 -20.28 6.44
CA LYS A 71 -9.44 -20.18 6.87
C LYS A 71 -10.09 -18.93 6.28
N ALA A 72 -9.45 -17.77 6.44
CA ALA A 72 -9.90 -16.49 5.91
C ALA A 72 -10.04 -16.49 4.39
N GLY A 73 -9.02 -16.95 3.67
CA GLY A 73 -9.08 -16.94 2.21
C GLY A 73 -10.16 -17.88 1.67
N ARG A 74 -10.34 -19.06 2.28
CA ARG A 74 -11.44 -19.97 1.90
C ARG A 74 -12.82 -19.38 2.18
N GLU A 75 -12.99 -18.61 3.24
CA GLU A 75 -14.24 -17.91 3.55
C GLU A 75 -14.57 -16.90 2.44
N VAL A 76 -13.63 -16.02 2.10
CA VAL A 76 -13.79 -15.06 1.00
C VAL A 76 -14.08 -15.79 -0.32
N ARG A 77 -13.29 -16.81 -0.67
CA ARG A 77 -13.50 -17.59 -1.90
C ARG A 77 -14.89 -18.23 -1.95
N ASN A 78 -15.35 -18.84 -0.87
CA ASN A 78 -16.65 -19.50 -0.83
C ASN A 78 -17.80 -18.50 -1.00
N LEU A 79 -17.66 -17.29 -0.45
CA LEU A 79 -18.60 -16.22 -0.67
C LEU A 79 -18.58 -15.73 -2.13
N LEU A 80 -17.40 -15.58 -2.74
CA LEU A 80 -17.29 -15.26 -4.17
C LEU A 80 -17.91 -16.33 -5.08
N ILE A 81 -17.78 -17.62 -4.72
CA ILE A 81 -18.48 -18.72 -5.41
C ILE A 81 -20.00 -18.52 -5.37
N GLN A 82 -20.52 -18.14 -4.20
CA GLN A 82 -21.95 -17.87 -4.04
C GLN A 82 -22.36 -16.68 -4.94
N LYS A 83 -21.63 -15.56 -4.89
CA LYS A 83 -21.95 -14.37 -5.71
C LYS A 83 -21.87 -14.65 -7.21
N ALA A 84 -20.87 -15.41 -7.66
CA ALA A 84 -20.76 -15.82 -9.06
C ALA A 84 -21.97 -16.66 -9.52
N ARG A 85 -22.45 -17.57 -8.67
CA ARG A 85 -23.68 -18.36 -8.94
C ARG A 85 -24.96 -17.51 -8.93
N GLU A 86 -24.97 -16.41 -8.19
CA GLU A 86 -26.05 -15.41 -8.20
C GLU A 86 -25.99 -14.50 -9.44
N GLY A 87 -24.98 -14.65 -10.31
CA GLY A 87 -24.83 -13.89 -11.56
C GLY A 87 -23.93 -12.65 -11.44
N VAL A 88 -23.27 -12.43 -10.30
CA VAL A 88 -22.30 -11.33 -10.14
C VAL A 88 -21.01 -11.67 -10.89
N GLU A 89 -20.52 -10.76 -11.73
CA GLU A 89 -19.24 -10.95 -12.42
C GLU A 89 -18.09 -10.92 -11.41
N VAL A 90 -17.34 -12.01 -11.26
CA VAL A 90 -16.17 -12.04 -10.36
C VAL A 90 -14.90 -12.16 -11.17
N ARG A 91 -14.02 -11.16 -11.06
CA ARG A 91 -12.69 -11.15 -11.69
C ARG A 91 -11.60 -11.09 -10.63
N PHE A 92 -10.64 -12.01 -10.72
CA PHE A 92 -9.54 -12.10 -9.78
C PHE A 92 -8.20 -12.09 -10.51
N LEU A 93 -7.41 -11.05 -10.25
CA LEU A 93 -6.03 -10.93 -10.71
C LEU A 93 -5.09 -11.48 -9.63
N ASN A 94 -4.54 -12.66 -9.89
CA ASN A 94 -3.71 -13.38 -8.93
C ASN A 94 -2.22 -13.14 -9.21
N ASN A 95 -1.48 -12.58 -8.24
CA ASN A 95 -0.03 -12.63 -8.29
C ASN A 95 0.47 -14.03 -7.89
N ASN A 96 0.55 -14.91 -8.88
CA ASN A 96 0.84 -16.34 -8.74
C ASN A 96 2.28 -16.66 -8.27
N TRP A 97 3.02 -15.71 -7.68
CA TRP A 97 4.41 -15.86 -7.23
C TRP A 97 4.76 -15.11 -5.93
N SER A 98 3.80 -14.51 -5.23
CA SER A 98 4.10 -13.65 -4.06
C SER A 98 4.57 -14.38 -2.79
N GLY A 99 4.83 -15.69 -2.87
CA GLY A 99 5.37 -16.52 -1.79
C GLY A 99 5.82 -17.88 -2.33
N VAL A 100 6.71 -18.56 -1.60
CA VAL A 100 7.38 -19.83 -1.97
C VAL A 100 6.41 -20.98 -2.34
N VAL A 101 5.10 -20.81 -2.13
CA VAL A 101 4.06 -21.81 -2.42
C VAL A 101 2.98 -21.17 -3.30
N ALA A 102 2.92 -21.56 -4.57
CA ALA A 102 1.81 -21.23 -5.45
C ALA A 102 0.51 -21.88 -4.92
N ILE A 103 -0.60 -21.15 -5.00
CA ILE A 103 -1.91 -21.70 -4.66
C ILE A 103 -2.27 -22.77 -5.71
N PRO A 104 -2.59 -24.01 -5.30
CA PRO A 104 -2.85 -25.09 -6.24
C PRO A 104 -4.13 -24.80 -7.05
N ASN A 105 -4.17 -25.28 -8.29
CA ASN A 105 -5.35 -25.11 -9.17
C ASN A 105 -6.65 -25.61 -8.53
N SER A 106 -6.59 -26.68 -7.73
CA SER A 106 -7.72 -27.23 -6.97
C SER A 106 -8.39 -26.22 -6.02
N TYR A 107 -7.65 -25.20 -5.60
CA TYR A 107 -8.20 -24.11 -4.81
C TYR A 107 -9.13 -23.20 -5.64
N TRP A 108 -8.76 -22.93 -6.89
CA TRP A 108 -9.42 -22.00 -7.80
C TRP A 108 -10.56 -22.66 -8.59
N GLU A 109 -10.44 -23.95 -8.88
CA GLU A 109 -11.40 -24.73 -9.67
C GLU A 109 -12.88 -24.54 -9.26
N PRO A 110 -13.26 -24.52 -7.96
CA PRO A 110 -14.66 -24.31 -7.59
C PRO A 110 -15.17 -22.91 -7.94
N LEU A 111 -14.30 -21.90 -7.87
CA LEU A 111 -14.60 -20.50 -8.20
C LEU A 111 -14.72 -20.30 -9.71
N ILE A 112 -13.81 -20.90 -10.49
CA ILE A 112 -13.88 -20.90 -11.96
C ILE A 112 -15.15 -21.62 -12.43
N ARG A 113 -15.47 -22.79 -11.86
CA ARG A 113 -16.71 -23.52 -12.18
C ARG A 113 -17.99 -22.75 -11.84
N ALA A 114 -17.91 -21.80 -10.91
CA ALA A 114 -19.03 -20.92 -10.57
C ALA A 114 -19.20 -19.74 -11.55
N GLY A 115 -18.29 -19.57 -12.52
CA GLY A 115 -18.34 -18.51 -13.53
C GLY A 115 -17.33 -17.38 -13.32
N ALA A 116 -16.48 -17.44 -12.28
CA ALA A 116 -15.47 -16.41 -12.06
C ALA A 116 -14.30 -16.51 -13.05
N GLU A 117 -13.76 -15.36 -13.43
CA GLU A 117 -12.57 -15.25 -14.27
C GLU A 117 -11.33 -15.01 -13.38
N ILE A 118 -10.31 -15.84 -13.55
CA ILE A 118 -9.07 -15.74 -12.75
C ILE A 118 -7.89 -15.74 -13.70
N ILE A 119 -7.12 -14.65 -13.71
CA ILE A 119 -5.92 -14.54 -14.54
C ILE A 119 -4.69 -14.26 -13.67
N PRO A 120 -3.52 -14.82 -14.02
CA PRO A 120 -2.28 -14.46 -13.35
C PRO A 120 -1.84 -13.05 -13.75
N PHE A 121 -1.36 -12.28 -12.79
CA PHE A 121 -0.62 -11.06 -13.07
C PHE A 121 0.66 -11.44 -13.84
N THR A 122 0.89 -10.82 -15.00
CA THR A 122 1.91 -11.10 -16.05
C THR A 122 1.43 -11.95 -17.25
N HIS A 123 1.54 -11.34 -18.45
CA HIS A 123 1.20 -11.95 -19.75
C HIS A 123 2.44 -12.29 -20.61
N ILE A 124 3.61 -12.53 -20.01
CA ILE A 124 4.78 -12.96 -20.78
C ILE A 124 4.61 -14.43 -21.21
N LYS A 125 4.48 -14.60 -22.53
CA LYS A 125 4.32 -15.88 -23.21
C LYS A 125 5.70 -16.52 -23.41
N HIS A 126 6.11 -17.32 -22.41
CA HIS A 126 7.21 -18.31 -22.46
C HIS A 126 8.67 -17.79 -22.29
N GLY A 127 9.55 -18.72 -21.92
CA GLY A 127 11.01 -18.54 -21.83
C GLY A 127 11.54 -18.10 -20.46
N ILE A 128 12.88 -18.07 -20.34
CA ILE A 128 13.62 -17.58 -19.16
C ILE A 128 13.25 -16.11 -18.85
N GLY A 129 12.91 -15.32 -19.87
CA GLY A 129 12.43 -13.95 -19.74
C GLY A 129 11.15 -13.81 -18.90
N LYS A 130 10.24 -14.79 -18.94
CA LYS A 130 9.05 -14.82 -18.05
C LYS A 130 9.45 -14.99 -16.58
N TRP A 131 10.43 -15.85 -16.31
CA TRP A 131 10.88 -16.14 -14.95
C TRP A 131 11.63 -14.94 -14.35
N LEU A 132 12.57 -14.35 -15.10
CA LEU A 132 13.29 -13.15 -14.70
C LEU A 132 12.32 -11.97 -14.48
N TYR A 133 11.42 -11.70 -15.42
CA TYR A 133 10.48 -10.59 -15.28
C TYR A 133 9.58 -10.73 -14.05
N ARG A 134 9.10 -11.93 -13.70
CA ARG A 134 8.27 -12.15 -12.50
C ARG A 134 9.04 -12.03 -11.19
N ILE A 135 10.35 -12.26 -11.19
CA ILE A 135 11.21 -12.04 -10.02
C ILE A 135 11.41 -10.54 -9.80
N PHE A 136 11.69 -9.82 -10.88
CA PHE A 136 11.96 -8.40 -10.80
C PHE A 136 10.68 -7.60 -10.59
N HIS A 137 9.61 -7.85 -11.34
CA HIS A 137 8.38 -7.08 -11.31
C HIS A 137 7.25 -7.82 -10.59
N GLN A 138 6.89 -7.32 -9.41
CA GLN A 138 5.79 -7.88 -8.62
C GLN A 138 4.61 -6.93 -8.63
N GLN A 139 3.42 -7.51 -8.80
CA GLN A 139 2.18 -6.85 -8.41
C GLN A 139 2.23 -6.65 -6.90
N HIS A 140 2.18 -5.42 -6.40
CA HIS A 140 2.09 -5.17 -4.97
C HIS A 140 0.87 -4.34 -4.56
N ARG A 141 -0.04 -4.00 -5.47
CA ARG A 141 -1.32 -3.35 -5.12
C ARG A 141 -2.27 -4.34 -4.44
N LYS A 142 -3.14 -3.81 -3.59
CA LYS A 142 -4.23 -4.55 -2.96
C LYS A 142 -5.47 -3.74 -3.25
N VAL A 143 -6.27 -4.18 -4.23
CA VAL A 143 -7.46 -3.46 -4.69
C VAL A 143 -8.63 -4.42 -4.72
N VAL A 144 -9.73 -4.03 -4.10
CA VAL A 144 -11.03 -4.66 -4.31
C VAL A 144 -12.00 -3.58 -4.71
N VAL A 145 -12.74 -3.79 -5.80
CA VAL A 145 -13.86 -2.92 -6.19
C VAL A 145 -15.12 -3.77 -6.27
N ILE A 146 -16.18 -3.31 -5.63
CA ILE A 146 -17.48 -3.96 -5.57
C ILE A 146 -18.51 -3.02 -6.19
N ASP A 147 -19.14 -3.48 -7.27
CA ASP A 147 -20.17 -2.79 -8.05
C ASP A 147 -19.78 -1.38 -8.56
N GLY A 148 -18.49 -1.02 -8.54
CA GLY A 148 -18.04 0.34 -8.81
C GLY A 148 -18.48 1.36 -7.75
N GLN A 149 -18.89 0.89 -6.57
CA GLN A 149 -19.44 1.73 -5.48
C GLN A 149 -18.59 1.72 -4.21
N VAL A 150 -17.97 0.58 -3.90
CA VAL A 150 -17.08 0.43 -2.75
C VAL A 150 -15.72 -0.04 -3.24
N ALA A 151 -14.66 0.58 -2.74
CA ALA A 151 -13.30 0.16 -3.02
C ALA A 151 -12.48 -0.06 -1.73
N TYR A 152 -11.51 -0.96 -1.79
CA TYR A 152 -10.55 -1.20 -0.73
C TYR A 152 -9.13 -1.05 -1.24
N THR A 153 -8.27 -0.39 -0.46
CA THR A 153 -6.83 -0.35 -0.74
C THR A 153 -5.97 -0.11 0.50
N GLY A 154 -4.66 -0.38 0.44
CA GLY A 154 -3.72 -0.21 1.56
C GLY A 154 -2.78 -1.41 1.74
N GLY A 155 -2.27 -1.62 2.96
CA GLY A 155 -1.20 -2.60 3.21
C GLY A 155 -1.67 -4.06 3.37
N MET A 156 -2.91 -4.26 3.85
CA MET A 156 -3.41 -5.58 4.21
C MET A 156 -3.64 -6.51 3.02
N ASN A 157 -3.03 -7.69 3.02
CA ASN A 157 -3.38 -8.79 2.11
C ASN A 157 -4.63 -9.59 2.58
N LEU A 158 -4.97 -10.68 1.89
CA LEU A 158 -6.11 -11.56 2.21
C LEU A 158 -5.63 -12.95 2.66
N ASN A 159 -5.30 -13.08 3.95
CA ASN A 159 -4.94 -14.35 4.59
C ASN A 159 -5.06 -14.21 6.13
N ASP A 160 -4.93 -15.32 6.85
CA ASP A 160 -5.10 -15.42 8.30
C ASP A 160 -4.11 -14.53 9.06
N ASN A 161 -2.88 -14.34 8.57
CA ASN A 161 -1.92 -13.46 9.26
C ASN A 161 -2.45 -12.02 9.29
N TYR A 162 -2.90 -11.50 8.15
CA TYR A 162 -3.42 -10.13 8.08
C TYR A 162 -4.74 -9.96 8.82
N PHE A 163 -5.59 -10.99 8.83
CA PHE A 163 -6.90 -10.88 9.47
C PHE A 163 -6.88 -11.09 10.98
N PHE A 164 -5.86 -11.77 11.53
CA PHE A 164 -5.87 -12.18 12.93
C PHE A 164 -4.60 -11.89 13.72
N LYS A 165 -3.45 -11.65 13.08
CA LYS A 165 -2.14 -11.62 13.76
C LYS A 165 -1.32 -10.36 13.51
N TRP A 166 -1.46 -9.73 12.35
CA TRP A 166 -0.62 -8.61 11.93
C TRP A 166 -1.35 -7.28 12.13
N ARG A 167 -0.57 -6.28 12.53
CA ARG A 167 -1.00 -4.89 12.64
C ARG A 167 -0.66 -4.18 11.34
N ASP A 168 -1.68 -3.79 10.58
CA ASP A 168 -1.51 -3.13 9.28
C ASP A 168 -2.65 -2.12 9.09
N THR A 169 -2.57 -1.28 8.07
CA THR A 169 -3.53 -0.20 7.83
C THR A 169 -4.10 -0.29 6.42
N HIS A 170 -5.42 -0.13 6.31
CA HIS A 170 -6.17 -0.27 5.07
C HIS A 170 -7.30 0.76 5.01
N LEU A 171 -7.83 0.98 3.82
CA LEU A 171 -8.95 1.89 3.56
C LEU A 171 -10.11 1.11 2.99
N ARG A 172 -11.32 1.41 3.47
CA ARG A 172 -12.58 1.16 2.75
C ARG A 172 -13.11 2.51 2.29
N MET A 173 -13.32 2.69 0.99
CA MET A 173 -13.62 3.98 0.38
C MET A 173 -14.89 3.92 -0.47
N THR A 174 -15.60 5.05 -0.52
CA THR A 174 -16.75 5.31 -1.38
C THR A 174 -16.67 6.75 -1.90
N GLY A 175 -17.41 7.05 -2.97
CA GLY A 175 -17.37 8.36 -3.63
C GLY A 175 -16.41 8.44 -4.82
N PRO A 176 -16.05 9.66 -5.26
CA PRO A 176 -15.39 9.90 -6.55
C PRO A 176 -14.05 9.17 -6.80
N ILE A 177 -13.39 8.66 -5.77
CA ILE A 177 -12.15 7.87 -5.88
C ILE A 177 -12.36 6.45 -6.42
N VAL A 178 -13.57 5.88 -6.29
CA VAL A 178 -13.84 4.47 -6.61
C VAL A 178 -13.61 4.15 -8.09
N PRO A 179 -14.05 4.98 -9.06
CA PRO A 179 -13.72 4.77 -10.47
C PRO A 179 -12.20 4.70 -10.74
N ALA A 180 -11.39 5.53 -10.08
CA ALA A 180 -9.93 5.53 -10.26
C ALA A 180 -9.28 4.23 -9.78
N LEU A 181 -9.71 3.74 -8.61
CA LEU A 181 -9.28 2.43 -8.09
C LEU A 181 -9.74 1.29 -9.02
N ASN A 182 -10.92 1.41 -9.63
CA ASN A 182 -11.38 0.43 -10.61
C ASN A 182 -10.59 0.47 -11.91
N GLU A 183 -10.23 1.65 -12.44
CA GLU A 183 -9.34 1.77 -13.59
C GLU A 183 -8.01 1.10 -13.33
N SER A 184 -7.40 1.32 -12.16
CA SER A 184 -6.14 0.67 -11.79
C SER A 184 -6.21 -0.86 -11.89
N PHE A 185 -7.33 -1.45 -11.44
CA PHE A 185 -7.59 -2.87 -11.64
C PHE A 185 -7.79 -3.22 -13.12
N MET A 186 -8.63 -2.46 -13.82
CA MET A 186 -9.02 -2.77 -15.19
C MET A 186 -7.84 -2.69 -16.17
N ASP A 187 -6.91 -1.78 -15.94
CA ASP A 187 -5.68 -1.68 -16.73
C ASP A 187 -4.75 -2.86 -16.47
N SER A 188 -4.59 -3.23 -15.19
CA SER A 188 -3.85 -4.44 -14.80
C SER A 188 -4.47 -5.71 -15.39
N TRP A 189 -5.80 -5.78 -15.44
CA TRP A 189 -6.56 -6.87 -16.06
C TRP A 189 -6.34 -6.95 -17.57
N ARG A 190 -6.48 -5.83 -18.29
CA ARG A 190 -6.24 -5.74 -19.73
C ARG A 190 -4.79 -6.07 -20.09
N ALA A 191 -3.83 -5.51 -19.35
CA ALA A 191 -2.40 -5.78 -19.53
C ALA A 191 -2.05 -7.26 -19.30
N SER A 192 -2.81 -7.93 -18.43
CA SER A 192 -2.67 -9.37 -18.17
C SER A 192 -3.42 -10.26 -19.18
N GLY A 193 -4.04 -9.68 -20.22
CA GLY A 193 -4.76 -10.38 -21.29
C GLY A 193 -6.24 -10.65 -20.98
N GLY A 194 -6.75 -10.10 -19.87
CA GLY A 194 -8.16 -10.14 -19.51
C GLY A 194 -9.03 -9.35 -20.50
N ARG A 195 -10.29 -9.79 -20.64
CA ARG A 195 -11.30 -9.11 -21.46
C ARG A 195 -12.49 -8.71 -20.57
N PHE A 196 -13.25 -7.75 -21.04
CA PHE A 196 -14.49 -7.32 -20.40
C PHE A 196 -15.69 -7.76 -21.25
N SER A 197 -16.73 -8.21 -20.57
CA SER A 197 -17.99 -8.65 -21.21
C SER A 197 -18.82 -7.46 -21.69
N TYR A 198 -18.66 -6.31 -21.03
CA TYR A 198 -19.46 -5.11 -21.24
C TYR A 198 -18.60 -3.89 -21.61
N PRO A 199 -19.22 -2.84 -22.18
CA PRO A 199 -18.56 -1.55 -22.39
C PRO A 199 -18.05 -0.95 -21.07
N PRO A 200 -17.02 -0.08 -21.11
CA PRO A 200 -16.42 0.50 -19.92
C PRO A 200 -17.40 1.22 -18.98
N GLU A 201 -18.48 1.80 -19.52
CA GLU A 201 -19.52 2.51 -18.78
C GLU A 201 -20.24 1.60 -17.78
N HIS A 202 -20.34 0.30 -18.08
CA HIS A 202 -20.90 -0.68 -17.15
C HIS A 202 -20.10 -0.78 -15.84
N TYR A 203 -18.78 -0.59 -15.94
CA TYR A 203 -17.85 -0.66 -14.81
C TYR A 203 -17.57 0.71 -14.17
N ARG A 204 -18.23 1.77 -14.65
CA ARG A 204 -18.10 3.15 -14.17
C ARG A 204 -19.46 3.74 -13.82
N PRO A 205 -20.25 3.09 -12.94
CA PRO A 205 -21.49 3.70 -12.49
C PRO A 205 -21.20 4.99 -11.73
N GLU A 206 -22.19 5.87 -11.65
CA GLU A 206 -22.09 7.09 -10.85
C GLU A 206 -21.69 6.75 -9.41
N PRO A 207 -20.63 7.38 -8.86
CA PRO A 207 -20.16 7.07 -7.52
C PRO A 207 -21.17 7.48 -6.46
N VAL A 208 -21.47 6.57 -5.53
CA VAL A 208 -22.24 6.86 -4.33
C VAL A 208 -21.29 7.13 -3.16
N VAL A 209 -21.57 8.19 -2.41
CA VAL A 209 -20.92 8.47 -1.14
C VAL A 209 -21.74 7.80 -0.04
N GLN A 210 -21.11 6.94 0.75
CA GLN A 210 -21.72 6.35 1.95
C GLN A 210 -21.20 7.07 3.20
N ASP A 211 -21.98 7.05 4.27
CA ASP A 211 -21.52 7.54 5.57
C ASP A 211 -20.35 6.69 6.05
N ALA A 212 -19.29 7.36 6.48
CA ALA A 212 -18.10 6.75 7.06
C ALA A 212 -17.51 7.70 8.12
N PRO A 213 -16.56 7.25 8.96
CA PRO A 213 -15.94 8.13 9.96
C PRO A 213 -15.32 9.40 9.36
N PHE A 214 -14.80 9.32 8.14
CA PHE A 214 -14.29 10.46 7.40
C PHE A 214 -15.11 10.66 6.13
N THR A 215 -15.78 11.80 5.99
CA THR A 215 -16.65 12.13 4.86
C THR A 215 -16.30 13.50 4.28
N GLY A 216 -16.48 13.66 2.96
CA GLY A 216 -16.22 14.91 2.26
C GLY A 216 -14.72 15.21 2.08
N LYS A 217 -13.87 14.19 2.11
CA LYS A 217 -12.41 14.36 2.16
C LYS A 217 -11.76 14.40 0.77
N THR A 218 -10.67 15.15 0.68
CA THR A 218 -9.84 15.27 -0.53
C THR A 218 -8.72 14.25 -0.49
N VAL A 219 -8.65 13.41 -1.53
CA VAL A 219 -7.65 12.36 -1.67
C VAL A 219 -7.01 12.41 -3.05
N GLN A 220 -5.79 11.92 -3.17
CA GLN A 220 -5.13 11.70 -4.46
C GLN A 220 -4.63 10.27 -4.50
N LEU A 221 -4.94 9.58 -5.59
CA LEU A 221 -4.38 8.27 -5.85
C LEU A 221 -3.01 8.46 -6.48
N VAL A 222 -2.00 7.76 -6.00
CA VAL A 222 -0.71 7.71 -6.67
C VAL A 222 -0.40 6.25 -6.94
N SER A 223 -0.06 5.94 -8.18
CA SER A 223 0.35 4.60 -8.58
C SER A 223 1.62 4.64 -9.41
N ASP A 224 2.55 3.75 -9.05
CA ASP A 224 3.78 3.54 -9.80
C ASP A 224 3.73 2.18 -10.50
N SER A 225 4.50 2.08 -11.57
CA SER A 225 4.76 0.84 -12.29
C SER A 225 6.19 0.84 -12.83
N PRO A 226 6.76 -0.31 -13.19
CA PRO A 226 8.12 -0.39 -13.73
C PRO A 226 8.35 0.43 -15.01
N GLU A 227 7.27 0.78 -15.70
CA GLU A 227 7.30 1.55 -16.94
C GLU A 227 7.39 3.07 -16.72
N THR A 228 7.19 3.57 -15.48
CA THR A 228 7.31 4.99 -15.17
C THR A 228 8.78 5.42 -15.13
N GLN A 229 9.14 6.49 -15.84
CA GLN A 229 10.52 6.99 -15.89
C GLN A 229 11.01 7.52 -14.53
N THR A 230 10.11 8.16 -13.79
CA THR A 230 10.33 8.66 -12.43
C THR A 230 9.31 8.04 -11.49
N SER A 231 9.71 7.80 -10.24
CA SER A 231 8.83 7.23 -9.22
C SER A 231 8.04 8.35 -8.56
N ALA A 232 6.74 8.44 -8.86
CA ALA A 232 5.86 9.39 -8.19
C ALA A 232 5.77 9.08 -6.69
N MET A 233 5.90 7.80 -6.30
CA MET A 233 5.99 7.42 -4.89
C MET A 233 7.22 8.02 -4.21
N LEU A 234 8.41 7.78 -4.77
CA LEU A 234 9.66 8.27 -4.18
C LEU A 234 9.63 9.80 -4.07
N GLU A 235 9.24 10.49 -5.14
CA GLU A 235 9.13 11.95 -5.17
C GLU A 235 8.10 12.45 -4.15
N THR A 236 6.98 11.75 -3.95
CA THR A 236 6.02 12.09 -2.89
C THR A 236 6.68 12.07 -1.51
N TYR A 237 7.35 10.97 -1.16
CA TYR A 237 7.98 10.85 0.16
C TYR A 237 9.11 11.87 0.36
N GLU A 238 9.97 12.05 -0.64
CA GLU A 238 11.08 13.01 -0.58
C GLU A 238 10.55 14.45 -0.47
N TRP A 239 9.54 14.81 -1.25
CA TRP A 239 8.92 16.12 -1.19
C TRP A 239 8.35 16.40 0.21
N VAL A 240 7.63 15.44 0.81
CA VAL A 240 7.08 15.60 2.17
C VAL A 240 8.20 15.75 3.19
N LEU A 241 9.24 14.91 3.11
CA LEU A 241 10.40 15.02 4.00
C LEU A 241 11.13 16.35 3.85
N ASP A 242 11.23 16.89 2.64
CA ASP A 242 11.95 18.14 2.38
C ASP A 242 11.16 19.39 2.75
N HIS A 243 9.81 19.31 2.81
CA HIS A 243 8.94 20.45 3.09
C HIS A 243 8.25 20.40 4.47
N ALA A 244 8.35 19.29 5.20
CA ALA A 244 7.80 19.16 6.54
C ALA A 244 8.39 20.22 7.51
N ARG A 245 7.53 20.74 8.38
CA ARG A 245 7.86 21.80 9.35
C ARG A 245 7.91 21.30 10.78
N ASP A 246 6.95 20.47 11.19
CA ASP A 246 6.77 20.07 12.58
C ASP A 246 7.21 18.62 12.79
N TYR A 247 6.63 17.68 12.02
CA TYR A 247 6.93 16.26 12.19
C TYR A 247 6.66 15.42 10.95
N VAL A 248 7.34 14.27 10.88
CA VAL A 248 7.06 13.20 9.92
C VAL A 248 7.13 11.86 10.63
N TYR A 249 6.00 11.16 10.75
CA TYR A 249 5.94 9.84 11.36
C TYR A 249 5.66 8.78 10.30
N ILE A 250 6.45 7.71 10.32
CA ILE A 250 6.47 6.68 9.29
C ILE A 250 6.34 5.31 9.94
N GLN A 251 5.43 4.47 9.46
CA GLN A 251 5.40 3.04 9.77
C GLN A 251 5.70 2.25 8.49
N THR A 252 6.65 1.31 8.56
CA THR A 252 6.99 0.42 7.43
C THR A 252 7.51 -0.93 7.96
N PRO A 253 7.20 -2.08 7.34
CA PRO A 253 7.83 -3.35 7.71
C PRO A 253 9.26 -3.50 7.18
N TYR A 254 9.55 -2.85 6.03
CA TYR A 254 10.81 -2.96 5.32
C TYR A 254 11.36 -1.56 5.05
N PHE A 255 12.62 -1.36 5.41
CA PHE A 255 13.31 -0.08 5.35
C PHE A 255 14.67 -0.30 4.68
N VAL A 256 14.63 -0.32 3.36
CA VAL A 256 15.80 -0.44 2.48
C VAL A 256 15.77 0.64 1.41
N PRO A 257 15.70 1.92 1.81
CA PRO A 257 15.39 3.00 0.87
C PRO A 257 16.57 3.37 -0.06
N PRO A 258 16.26 4.05 -1.18
CA PRO A 258 17.23 4.75 -2.02
C PRO A 258 18.12 5.74 -1.24
N PRO A 259 19.34 6.05 -1.72
CA PRO A 259 20.19 7.08 -1.12
C PRO A 259 19.52 8.45 -1.02
N SER A 260 18.75 8.85 -2.05
CA SER A 260 18.07 10.15 -2.12
C SER A 260 17.07 10.30 -0.97
N PHE A 261 16.25 9.27 -0.73
CA PHE A 261 15.32 9.21 0.40
C PHE A 261 16.04 9.33 1.75
N ILE A 262 17.16 8.62 1.95
CA ILE A 262 17.96 8.77 3.18
C ILE A 262 18.50 10.20 3.31
N GLY A 263 18.89 10.83 2.20
CA GLY A 263 19.24 12.24 2.15
C GLY A 263 18.12 13.14 2.67
N SER A 264 16.91 13.06 2.11
CA SER A 264 15.76 13.87 2.55
C SER A 264 15.37 13.57 4.00
N LEU A 265 15.36 12.29 4.41
CA LEU A 265 15.05 11.87 5.77
C LEU A 265 16.03 12.45 6.81
N THR A 266 17.33 12.35 6.53
CA THR A 266 18.38 12.86 7.43
C THR A 266 18.47 14.38 7.39
N SER A 267 18.18 15.01 6.23
CA SER A 267 18.05 16.45 6.09
C SER A 267 16.91 16.99 6.96
N ALA A 268 15.72 16.38 6.90
CA ALA A 268 14.56 16.76 7.70
C ALA A 268 14.86 16.75 9.21
N ALA A 269 15.44 15.66 9.71
CA ALA A 269 15.83 15.57 11.12
C ALA A 269 16.85 16.65 11.52
N ARG A 270 17.84 16.94 10.66
CA ARG A 270 18.84 18.00 10.91
C ARG A 270 18.25 19.41 10.87
N ARG A 271 17.16 19.63 10.12
CA ARG A 271 16.40 20.89 10.14
C ARG A 271 15.58 21.09 11.41
N GLY A 272 15.49 20.08 12.28
CA GLY A 272 14.75 20.12 13.55
C GLY A 272 13.34 19.53 13.49
N VAL A 273 12.94 18.93 12.35
CA VAL A 273 11.67 18.21 12.22
C VAL A 273 11.70 16.95 13.09
N ASP A 274 10.63 16.65 13.80
CA ASP A 274 10.50 15.39 14.57
C ASP A 274 10.23 14.22 13.62
N VAL A 275 11.30 13.60 13.14
CA VAL A 275 11.24 12.46 12.22
C VAL A 275 11.29 11.15 12.99
N ARG A 276 10.25 10.33 12.86
CA ARG A 276 10.13 9.04 13.54
C ARG A 276 9.84 7.91 12.57
N VAL A 277 10.62 6.84 12.64
CA VAL A 277 10.43 5.64 11.82
C VAL A 277 10.17 4.45 12.73
N MET A 278 8.97 3.87 12.61
CA MET A 278 8.53 2.69 13.32
C MET A 278 8.68 1.44 12.43
N LEU A 279 9.38 0.45 12.98
CA LEU A 279 9.73 -0.80 12.33
C LEU A 279 9.32 -1.98 13.21
N PRO A 280 9.11 -3.17 12.64
CA PRO A 280 8.88 -4.38 13.41
C PRO A 280 10.16 -4.81 14.15
N MET A 281 10.04 -5.15 15.43
CA MET A 281 11.14 -5.73 16.20
C MET A 281 11.51 -7.12 15.66
N GLU A 282 10.49 -7.95 15.42
CA GLU A 282 10.58 -9.26 14.79
C GLU A 282 9.98 -9.18 13.39
N VAL A 283 10.74 -9.61 12.40
CA VAL A 283 10.34 -9.63 10.98
C VAL A 283 9.97 -11.04 10.54
N ASP A 284 9.16 -11.15 9.50
CA ASP A 284 8.74 -12.44 8.92
C ASP A 284 9.92 -13.27 8.37
N THR A 285 11.03 -12.62 7.99
CA THR A 285 12.30 -13.30 7.70
C THR A 285 13.50 -12.59 8.33
N PRO A 286 14.41 -13.31 9.04
CA PRO A 286 15.54 -12.68 9.75
C PRO A 286 16.47 -11.81 8.88
N PHE A 287 16.55 -12.13 7.57
CA PHE A 287 17.34 -11.37 6.60
C PHE A 287 16.85 -9.92 6.50
N PHE A 288 15.56 -9.70 6.27
CA PHE A 288 15.01 -8.33 6.14
C PHE A 288 15.17 -7.50 7.42
N GLY A 289 15.12 -8.14 8.58
CA GLY A 289 15.35 -7.47 9.86
C GLY A 289 16.79 -6.98 10.03
N THR A 290 17.74 -7.63 9.36
CA THR A 290 19.12 -7.17 9.31
C THR A 290 19.31 -6.06 8.26
N CYS A 291 18.58 -6.13 7.15
CA CYS A 291 18.53 -5.06 6.14
C CYS A 291 17.99 -3.74 6.74
N ASN A 292 16.85 -3.77 7.44
CA ASN A 292 16.28 -2.60 8.13
C ASN A 292 17.32 -1.93 9.05
N ARG A 293 17.92 -2.76 9.91
CA ARG A 293 18.92 -2.37 10.91
C ARG A 293 20.22 -1.83 10.33
N SER A 294 20.49 -2.07 9.04
CA SER A 294 21.70 -1.57 8.39
C SER A 294 21.72 -0.03 8.26
N TYR A 295 20.55 0.62 8.22
CA TYR A 295 20.39 2.07 8.09
C TYR A 295 20.33 2.82 9.43
N TYR A 296 20.19 2.11 10.56
CA TYR A 296 19.95 2.75 11.88
C TYR A 296 21.08 3.68 12.29
N THR A 297 22.34 3.31 12.00
CA THR A 297 23.50 4.13 12.41
C THR A 297 23.45 5.50 11.74
N GLU A 298 23.12 5.56 10.46
CA GLU A 298 23.04 6.79 9.68
C GLU A 298 21.86 7.65 10.15
N CYS A 299 20.69 7.03 10.30
CA CYS A 299 19.47 7.69 10.77
C CYS A 299 19.63 8.29 12.18
N LEU A 300 20.09 7.48 13.14
CA LEU A 300 20.26 7.89 14.54
C LEU A 300 21.32 9.00 14.70
N ARG A 301 22.36 9.01 13.85
CA ARG A 301 23.36 10.10 13.85
C ARG A 301 22.78 11.42 13.34
N ALA A 302 21.80 11.38 12.45
CA ALA A 302 21.14 12.57 11.91
C ALA A 302 20.01 13.11 12.81
N GLY A 303 19.62 12.38 13.86
CA GLY A 303 18.54 12.76 14.76
C GLY A 303 17.19 12.09 14.44
N VAL A 304 17.14 11.20 13.45
CA VAL A 304 15.93 10.40 13.19
C VAL A 304 15.71 9.43 14.35
N ARG A 305 14.48 9.40 14.88
CA ARG A 305 14.10 8.50 15.97
C ARG A 305 13.64 7.16 15.40
N ILE A 306 14.29 6.09 15.81
CA ILE A 306 14.00 4.72 15.35
C ILE A 306 13.28 3.96 16.46
N LEU A 307 12.08 3.45 16.14
CA LEU A 307 11.23 2.71 17.07
C LEU A 307 11.03 1.29 16.55
N GLU A 308 11.37 0.28 17.35
CA GLU A 308 11.08 -1.13 17.04
C GLU A 308 9.88 -1.60 17.87
N ARG A 309 8.76 -1.89 17.21
CA ARG A 309 7.52 -2.35 17.85
C ARG A 309 7.54 -3.86 18.08
N GLY A 310 7.32 -4.28 19.32
CA GLY A 310 7.08 -5.67 19.69
C GLY A 310 5.60 -6.08 19.53
N GLY A 311 5.27 -7.32 19.89
CA GLY A 311 3.90 -7.84 19.81
C GLY A 311 3.52 -8.27 18.39
N GLU A 312 2.33 -7.86 17.94
CA GLU A 312 1.87 -8.15 16.57
C GLU A 312 2.84 -7.57 15.52
N PHE A 313 3.15 -8.33 14.47
CA PHE A 313 4.02 -7.85 13.40
C PHE A 313 3.39 -6.62 12.72
N ILE A 314 4.08 -5.47 12.78
CA ILE A 314 3.63 -4.25 12.11
C ILE A 314 4.01 -4.29 10.63
N HIS A 315 3.00 -4.27 9.78
CA HIS A 315 3.11 -4.31 8.34
C HIS A 315 2.47 -3.08 7.65
N SER A 316 2.04 -2.09 8.44
CA SER A 316 1.59 -0.78 7.94
C SER A 316 2.62 -0.14 7.01
N LYS A 317 2.15 0.53 5.95
CA LYS A 317 2.93 1.46 5.12
C LYS A 317 2.25 2.82 5.16
N THR A 318 2.55 3.57 6.20
CA THR A 318 1.88 4.83 6.48
C THR A 318 2.90 5.94 6.70
N LEU A 319 2.49 7.16 6.33
CA LEU A 319 3.17 8.39 6.68
C LEU A 319 2.14 9.40 7.16
N VAL A 320 2.48 10.21 8.15
CA VAL A 320 1.69 11.38 8.56
C VAL A 320 2.62 12.55 8.83
N SER A 321 2.21 13.76 8.40
CA SER A 321 3.00 14.98 8.56
C SER A 321 2.14 16.21 8.85
N ASP A 322 2.65 17.06 9.74
CA ASP A 322 2.21 18.44 10.01
C ASP A 322 0.70 18.61 10.26
N ASP A 323 0.05 17.62 10.89
CA ASP A 323 -1.39 17.56 11.14
C ASP A 323 -2.25 17.85 9.89
N ALA A 324 -1.74 17.60 8.68
CA ALA A 324 -2.39 18.03 7.44
C ALA A 324 -2.34 17.00 6.31
N PHE A 325 -1.40 16.06 6.37
CA PHE A 325 -1.18 15.11 5.28
C PHE A 325 -0.97 13.70 5.80
N SER A 326 -1.51 12.72 5.07
CA SER A 326 -1.29 11.30 5.32
C SER A 326 -1.10 10.51 4.03
N ILE A 327 -0.27 9.48 4.10
CA ILE A 327 -0.15 8.43 3.10
C ILE A 327 -0.61 7.12 3.74
N ILE A 328 -1.53 6.43 3.10
CA ILE A 328 -1.89 5.05 3.43
C ILE A 328 -1.87 4.24 2.14
N GLY A 329 -1.10 3.17 2.10
CA GLY A 329 -0.96 2.42 0.86
C GLY A 329 -0.24 1.10 0.95
N ALA A 330 0.25 0.65 -0.19
CA ALA A 330 0.89 -0.66 -0.35
C ALA A 330 2.42 -0.59 -0.37
N SER A 331 3.00 0.56 -0.73
CA SER A 331 4.45 0.68 -0.99
C SER A 331 5.28 0.58 0.27
N ASN A 332 6.23 -0.35 0.32
CA ASN A 332 7.24 -0.33 1.38
C ASN A 332 8.27 0.79 1.11
N LEU A 333 9.08 1.12 2.12
CA LEU A 333 10.22 2.01 1.94
C LEU A 333 11.46 1.24 1.50
N ASP A 334 11.38 0.61 0.34
CA ASP A 334 12.48 -0.13 -0.28
C ASP A 334 12.65 0.20 -1.77
N TRP A 335 13.85 -0.04 -2.28
CA TRP A 335 14.20 0.21 -3.68
C TRP A 335 13.23 -0.45 -4.67
N ARG A 336 12.72 -1.64 -4.35
CA ARG A 336 11.83 -2.38 -5.23
C ARG A 336 10.47 -1.72 -5.35
N SER A 337 9.91 -1.27 -4.24
CA SER A 337 8.63 -0.55 -4.20
C SER A 337 8.71 0.76 -5.00
N PHE A 338 9.86 1.44 -4.97
CA PHE A 338 10.04 2.68 -5.72
C PHE A 338 10.37 2.49 -7.20
N HIS A 339 10.94 1.37 -7.63
CA HIS A 339 11.48 1.26 -9.01
C HIS A 339 11.01 0.07 -9.83
N VAL A 340 10.45 -0.98 -9.20
CA VAL A 340 10.27 -2.28 -9.86
C VAL A 340 8.93 -2.94 -9.57
N ASN A 341 8.23 -2.56 -8.51
CA ASN A 341 6.91 -3.11 -8.21
C ASN A 341 5.80 -2.21 -8.76
N TYR A 342 4.63 -2.82 -9.01
CA TYR A 342 3.40 -2.07 -9.19
C TYR A 342 2.86 -1.71 -7.80
N GLU A 343 2.84 -0.42 -7.48
CA GLU A 343 2.42 0.09 -6.17
C GLU A 343 1.20 1.00 -6.29
N ILE A 344 0.52 1.20 -5.17
CA ILE A 344 -0.60 2.15 -5.06
C ILE A 344 -0.68 2.70 -3.65
N ASN A 345 -0.85 4.01 -3.54
CA ASN A 345 -0.96 4.75 -2.29
C ASN A 345 -2.10 5.76 -2.41
N THR A 346 -2.81 5.95 -1.31
CA THR A 346 -3.79 7.02 -1.17
C THR A 346 -3.15 8.13 -0.33
N LEU A 347 -3.02 9.30 -0.94
CA LEU A 347 -2.62 10.53 -0.29
C LEU A 347 -3.88 11.24 0.19
N ILE A 348 -3.90 11.68 1.44
CA ILE A 348 -5.06 12.30 2.08
C ILE A 348 -4.67 13.69 2.56
N TYR A 349 -5.36 14.69 2.04
CA TYR A 349 -5.13 16.11 2.31
C TYR A 349 -6.19 16.63 3.28
N ASP A 350 -6.10 16.23 4.55
CA ASP A 350 -7.11 16.57 5.56
C ASP A 350 -6.56 16.51 6.98
N ARG A 351 -6.88 17.53 7.77
CA ARG A 351 -6.40 17.68 9.15
C ARG A 351 -6.93 16.62 10.10
N GLU A 352 -8.24 16.37 10.05
CA GLU A 352 -8.89 15.39 10.94
C GLU A 352 -8.31 13.99 10.71
N THR A 353 -8.16 13.60 9.44
CA THR A 353 -7.55 12.35 9.02
C THR A 353 -6.09 12.26 9.47
N ALA A 354 -5.30 13.32 9.29
CA ALA A 354 -3.90 13.35 9.71
C ALA A 354 -3.76 13.21 11.23
N LEU A 355 -4.60 13.90 12.01
CA LEU A 355 -4.63 13.77 13.46
C LEU A 355 -5.00 12.34 13.89
N TYR A 356 -5.98 11.71 13.24
CA TYR A 356 -6.32 10.32 13.52
C TYR A 356 -5.14 9.37 13.21
N ASN A 357 -4.50 9.51 12.05
CA ASN A 357 -3.35 8.67 11.67
C ASN A 357 -2.15 8.88 12.61
N LYS A 358 -1.95 10.11 13.11
CA LYS A 358 -0.99 10.41 14.18
C LYS A 358 -1.34 9.70 15.49
N THR A 359 -2.60 9.73 15.91
CA THR A 359 -3.06 8.99 17.09
C THR A 359 -2.79 7.49 16.95
N VAL A 360 -3.11 6.92 15.79
CA VAL A 360 -2.81 5.52 15.47
C VAL A 360 -1.31 5.20 15.59
N PHE A 361 -0.44 6.10 15.10
CA PHE A 361 1.00 5.95 15.28
C PHE A 361 1.41 5.97 16.75
N GLU A 362 0.88 6.91 17.53
CA GLU A 362 1.20 7.07 18.96
C GLU A 362 0.70 5.89 19.80
N GLU A 363 -0.48 5.33 19.52
CA GLU A 363 -0.99 4.11 20.15
C GLU A 363 -0.07 2.91 19.88
N ASP A 364 0.43 2.79 18.64
CA ASP A 364 1.40 1.74 18.29
C ASP A 364 2.75 1.92 19.00
N ARG A 365 3.04 3.08 19.63
CA ARG A 365 4.27 3.30 20.41
C ARG A 365 4.25 2.65 21.79
N GLU A 366 3.10 2.27 22.34
CA GLU A 366 3.02 1.72 23.69
C GLU A 366 3.84 0.42 23.86
N LEU A 367 4.15 -0.27 22.76
CA LEU A 367 4.88 -1.55 22.73
C LEU A 367 6.27 -1.44 22.06
N VAL A 368 6.89 -0.26 22.03
CA VAL A 368 8.14 -0.03 21.26
C VAL A 368 9.40 0.02 22.11
N LYS A 369 10.50 -0.44 21.51
CA LYS A 369 11.87 -0.09 21.89
C LYS A 369 12.33 1.09 21.02
N GLU A 370 12.58 2.24 21.65
CA GLU A 370 13.22 3.36 20.97
C GLU A 370 14.74 3.26 21.09
N TRP A 371 15.44 3.23 19.95
CA TRP A 371 16.88 3.05 19.93
C TRP A 371 17.62 4.37 20.17
N GLN A 372 18.50 4.38 21.17
CA GLN A 372 19.46 5.46 21.37
C GLN A 372 20.76 5.16 20.62
N LEU A 373 21.39 6.16 19.99
CA LEU A 373 22.63 5.97 19.21
C LEU A 373 23.72 5.24 20.01
N LYS A 374 23.92 5.64 21.27
CA LYS A 374 24.92 5.03 22.16
C LYS A 374 24.63 3.57 22.46
N GLU A 375 23.36 3.22 22.65
CA GLU A 375 22.93 1.83 22.88
C GLU A 375 23.12 1.00 21.61
N TRP A 376 22.65 1.52 20.47
CA TRP A 376 22.79 0.89 19.16
C TRP A 376 24.24 0.56 18.84
N LEU A 377 25.15 1.53 18.98
CA LEU A 377 26.57 1.34 18.67
C LEU A 377 27.26 0.30 19.57
N ARG A 378 26.82 0.14 20.82
CA ARG A 378 27.35 -0.88 21.75
C ARG A 378 26.87 -2.28 21.42
N GLY A 379 25.60 -2.41 21.04
CA GLY A 379 24.98 -3.70 20.70
C GLY A 379 25.16 -4.12 19.24
N ARG A 380 25.72 -3.24 18.40
CA ARG A 380 25.87 -3.48 16.96
C ARG A 380 26.80 -4.67 16.69
N LYS A 381 26.26 -5.69 16.02
CA LYS A 381 27.04 -6.86 15.60
C LYS A 381 27.93 -6.52 14.40
N TRP A 382 29.11 -7.13 14.32
CA TRP A 382 30.11 -6.87 13.28
C TRP A 382 29.55 -7.06 11.86
N TYR A 383 28.67 -8.05 11.66
CA TYR A 383 28.08 -8.35 10.36
C TYR A 383 27.09 -7.28 9.87
N HIS A 384 26.60 -6.38 10.72
CA HIS A 384 25.76 -5.26 10.27
C HIS A 384 26.51 -4.34 9.30
N ALA A 385 27.85 -4.23 9.41
CA ALA A 385 28.65 -3.47 8.47
C ALA A 385 28.78 -4.17 7.11
N ALA A 386 29.02 -5.49 7.12
CA ALA A 386 29.09 -6.30 5.91
C ALA A 386 27.74 -6.35 5.17
N ILE A 387 26.63 -6.50 5.91
CA ILE A 387 25.29 -6.49 5.33
C ILE A 387 24.89 -5.10 4.84
N SER A 388 25.24 -4.03 5.57
CA SER A 388 25.06 -2.66 5.04
C SER A 388 25.79 -2.48 3.71
N TRP A 389 27.05 -2.93 3.60
CA TRP A 389 27.79 -2.89 2.34
C TRP A 389 27.09 -3.68 1.23
N PHE A 390 26.62 -4.90 1.52
CA PHE A 390 25.90 -5.74 0.56
C PHE A 390 24.57 -5.10 0.12
N VAL A 391 23.76 -4.64 1.07
CA VAL A 391 22.46 -4.01 0.79
C VAL A 391 22.65 -2.74 -0.04
N HIS A 392 23.63 -1.90 0.31
CA HIS A 392 23.85 -0.62 -0.37
C HIS A 392 24.37 -0.78 -1.80
N ARG A 393 25.05 -1.89 -2.12
CA ARG A 393 25.71 -2.11 -3.43
C ARG A 393 25.09 -3.18 -4.31
N VAL A 394 24.46 -4.20 -3.72
CA VAL A 394 24.01 -5.40 -4.43
C VAL A 394 22.50 -5.55 -4.37
N TYR A 395 21.87 -5.37 -3.19
CA TYR A 395 20.42 -5.53 -3.08
C TYR A 395 19.63 -4.52 -3.92
N ARG A 396 20.17 -3.31 -4.14
CA ARG A 396 19.57 -2.32 -5.05
C ARG A 396 19.58 -2.72 -6.53
N LEU A 397 20.39 -3.73 -6.89
CA LEU A 397 20.45 -4.27 -8.24
C LEU A 397 19.51 -5.48 -8.42
N LEU A 398 18.83 -5.90 -7.35
CA LEU A 398 17.90 -7.04 -7.30
C LEU A 398 16.47 -6.56 -7.05
#